data_AF-A0A0F7RTU9-F1
#
_entry.id   AF-A0A0F7RTU9-F1
#
_cell.length_a   1.000
_cell.length_b   1.000
_cell.length_c   1.000
_cell.angle_alpha   90.00
_cell.angle_beta   90.00
_cell.angle_gamma   90.00
#
_symmetry.space_group_name_H-M   'P 1'
#
loop_
_entity.id
_entity.type
_entity.pdbx_description
1 polymer ?
#
loop_
_entity_poly.entity_id
_entity_poly.type
_entity_poly.pdbx_seq_one_letter_code
_entity_poly.pdbx_strand_id
1 'polypeptide(L)'
;MSKRLEAAGVDLIELSGGTYESSGFEHKKESTVARESFFIEFAERIRPNLTKAKLAVTGGFRSSKAMAKAVEERSCDIVGLARPLCGEPHLCKDLLSDKQEKARDVHPDLPRQIEIGACVVQLNQLGHGATPCDTSTAEGAKFATDAAMQRKEPEHGGEKDQKL
;
A
#
# COMPACT_ATOMS: atom_id res chain seq x y z
N MET A 1 -11.66 -15.38 15.18
CA MET A 1 -12.28 -14.65 14.05
C MET A 1 -11.99 -15.32 12.72
N SER A 2 -10.73 -15.49 12.31
CA SER A 2 -10.33 -16.11 11.03
C SER A 2 -11.01 -17.45 10.69
N LYS A 3 -11.05 -18.42 11.63
CA LYS A 3 -11.78 -19.69 11.45
C LYS A 3 -13.27 -19.52 11.15
N ARG A 4 -13.92 -18.52 11.77
CA ARG A 4 -15.35 -18.24 11.56
C ARG A 4 -15.60 -17.63 10.19
N LEU A 5 -14.68 -16.78 9.71
CA LEU A 5 -14.74 -16.22 8.37
C LEU A 5 -14.58 -17.33 7.31
N GLU A 6 -13.60 -18.22 7.48
CA GLU A 6 -13.42 -19.36 6.57
C GLU A 6 -14.64 -20.31 6.60
N ALA A 7 -15.20 -20.61 7.78
CA ALA A 7 -16.42 -21.41 7.90
C ALA A 7 -17.65 -20.73 7.26
N ALA A 8 -17.67 -19.40 7.18
CA ALA A 8 -18.70 -18.63 6.49
C ALA A 8 -18.48 -18.56 4.96
N GLY A 9 -17.44 -19.21 4.42
CA GLY A 9 -17.17 -19.26 2.98
C GLY A 9 -16.28 -18.13 2.46
N VAL A 10 -15.53 -17.42 3.32
CA VAL A 10 -14.57 -16.42 2.86
C VAL A 10 -13.35 -17.11 2.23
N ASP A 11 -13.10 -16.84 0.94
CA ASP A 11 -11.99 -17.43 0.18
C ASP A 11 -10.65 -16.68 0.33
N LEU A 12 -10.70 -15.39 0.69
CA LEU A 12 -9.54 -14.53 0.84
C LEU A 12 -9.68 -13.67 2.09
N ILE A 13 -8.66 -13.72 2.95
CA ILE A 13 -8.50 -12.80 4.07
C ILE A 13 -7.32 -11.91 3.76
N GLU A 14 -7.55 -10.61 3.66
CA GLU A 14 -6.53 -9.61 3.43
C GLU A 14 -6.18 -8.89 4.73
N LEU A 15 -4.89 -8.78 5.01
CA LEU A 15 -4.34 -8.06 6.15
C LEU A 15 -3.68 -6.78 5.66
N SER A 16 -4.34 -5.67 5.95
CA SER A 16 -3.83 -4.31 5.81
C SER A 16 -4.00 -3.57 7.13
N GLY A 17 -3.43 -2.37 7.24
CA GLY A 17 -3.70 -1.54 8.41
C GLY A 17 -2.86 -0.27 8.55
N GLY A 18 -3.12 0.34 9.70
CA GLY A 18 -2.83 1.71 10.12
C GLY A 18 -4.03 2.10 10.98
N THR A 19 -3.88 2.16 12.31
CA THR A 19 -4.98 2.57 13.18
C THR A 19 -5.27 4.04 12.93
N TYR A 20 -6.54 4.39 12.63
CA TYR A 20 -6.97 5.78 12.49
C TYR A 20 -6.62 6.63 13.74
N GLU A 21 -6.45 5.98 14.90
CA GLU A 21 -6.25 6.60 16.22
C GLU A 21 -4.79 6.54 16.73
N SER A 22 -3.92 5.80 16.08
CA SER A 22 -2.48 5.89 16.29
C SER A 22 -1.83 5.65 14.96
N SER A 23 -1.19 6.68 14.42
CA SER A 23 -0.36 6.56 13.23
C SER A 23 0.57 5.37 13.42
N GLY A 24 0.27 4.23 12.78
CA GLY A 24 1.03 2.97 12.81
C GLY A 24 2.40 3.11 12.13
N PHE A 25 3.02 4.27 12.35
CA PHE A 25 3.97 4.96 11.51
C PHE A 25 5.11 5.55 12.34
N GLU A 26 4.99 5.61 13.67
CA GLU A 26 5.97 6.31 14.52
C GLU A 26 7.12 5.44 15.05
N HIS A 27 6.98 4.12 15.16
CA HIS A 27 8.12 3.25 15.48
C HIS A 27 8.08 1.95 14.69
N LYS A 28 8.87 1.88 13.62
CA LYS A 28 9.15 0.60 12.96
C LYS A 28 10.19 -0.13 13.80
N LYS A 29 9.86 -1.33 14.29
CA LYS A 29 10.89 -2.24 14.82
C LYS A 29 11.88 -2.55 13.69
N GLU A 30 13.14 -2.82 14.01
CA GLU A 30 14.13 -3.25 13.00
C GLU A 30 13.64 -4.47 12.21
N SER A 31 12.89 -5.39 12.84
CA SER A 31 12.26 -6.52 12.15
C SER A 31 11.25 -6.09 11.09
N THR A 32 10.49 -5.02 11.34
CA THR A 32 9.51 -4.44 10.40
C THR A 32 10.20 -3.73 9.24
N VAL A 33 11.36 -3.11 9.48
CA VAL A 33 12.19 -2.53 8.41
C VAL A 33 12.80 -3.63 7.56
N ALA A 34 13.41 -4.65 8.18
CA ALA A 34 14.10 -5.74 7.51
C ALA A 34 13.18 -6.65 6.68
N ARG A 35 11.92 -6.83 7.10
CA ARG A 35 10.92 -7.63 6.36
C ARG A 35 10.05 -6.80 5.43
N GLU A 36 10.25 -5.48 5.40
CA GLU A 36 9.45 -4.50 4.66
C GLU A 36 7.94 -4.50 4.97
N SER A 37 7.42 -5.41 5.80
CA SER A 37 5.99 -5.55 6.07
C SER A 37 5.67 -5.51 7.55
N PHE A 38 4.71 -4.67 7.91
CA PHE A 38 4.19 -4.51 9.27
C PHE A 38 3.34 -5.69 9.72
N PHE A 39 2.73 -6.42 8.77
CA PHE A 39 1.68 -7.39 9.07
C PHE A 39 2.12 -8.84 8.91
N ILE A 40 3.35 -9.11 8.46
CA ILE A 40 3.85 -10.48 8.27
C ILE A 40 3.87 -11.27 9.58
N GLU A 41 4.34 -10.69 10.69
CA GLU A 41 4.30 -11.36 12.00
C GLU A 41 2.86 -11.67 12.46
N PHE A 42 1.89 -10.83 12.09
CA PHE A 42 0.48 -11.06 12.40
C PHE A 42 -0.13 -12.13 11.48
N ALA A 43 0.24 -12.11 10.20
CA ALA A 43 -0.14 -13.08 9.20
C ALA A 43 0.33 -14.49 9.58
N GLU A 44 1.58 -14.63 10.05
CA GLU A 44 2.15 -15.87 10.56
C GLU A 44 1.37 -16.45 11.74
N ARG A 45 0.75 -15.62 12.58
CA ARG A 45 -0.10 -16.08 13.70
C ARG A 45 -1.50 -16.51 13.24
N ILE A 46 -2.01 -15.92 12.16
CA ILE A 46 -3.32 -16.27 11.60
C ILE A 46 -3.23 -17.53 10.74
N ARG A 47 -2.14 -17.69 9.98
CA ARG A 47 -1.95 -18.74 8.97
C ARG A 47 -2.28 -20.16 9.47
N PRO A 48 -1.86 -20.62 10.67
CA PRO A 48 -2.18 -21.97 11.16
C PRO A 48 -3.67 -22.21 11.41
N ASN A 49 -4.48 -21.15 11.47
CA ASN A 49 -5.91 -21.22 11.70
C ASN A 49 -6.74 -21.32 10.40
N LEU A 50 -6.11 -21.22 9.23
CA LEU A 50 -6.75 -21.27 7.93
C LEU A 50 -6.40 -22.58 7.23
N THR A 51 -7.41 -23.20 6.62
CA THR A 51 -7.27 -24.47 5.89
C THR A 51 -7.56 -24.35 4.40
N LYS A 52 -8.38 -23.37 4.00
CA LYS A 52 -8.85 -23.15 2.63
C LYS A 52 -8.62 -21.71 2.17
N ALA A 53 -8.97 -20.74 3.01
CA ALA A 53 -8.87 -19.33 2.69
C ALA A 53 -7.40 -18.94 2.44
N LYS A 54 -7.19 -18.11 1.41
CA LYS A 54 -5.89 -17.52 1.12
C LYS A 54 -5.64 -16.32 2.02
N LEU A 55 -4.38 -16.08 2.35
CA LEU A 55 -3.97 -14.94 3.16
C LEU A 55 -3.24 -13.92 2.29
N ALA A 56 -3.82 -12.75 2.07
CA ALA A 56 -3.14 -11.62 1.46
C ALA A 56 -2.55 -10.69 2.53
N VAL A 57 -1.37 -10.13 2.27
CA VAL A 57 -0.76 -9.10 3.11
C VAL A 57 -0.43 -7.89 2.26
N THR A 58 -0.98 -6.74 2.63
CA THR A 58 -0.71 -5.44 1.97
C THR A 58 -0.04 -4.50 2.96
N GLY A 59 1.06 -3.90 2.53
CA GLY A 59 1.68 -2.80 3.26
C GLY A 59 3.19 -2.94 3.37
N GLY A 60 3.89 -1.89 2.92
CA GLY A 60 5.32 -1.69 3.11
C GLY A 60 6.25 -2.43 2.13
N PHE A 61 5.79 -3.51 1.48
CA PHE A 61 6.56 -4.21 0.46
C PHE A 61 7.03 -3.29 -0.67
N ARG A 62 8.32 -3.36 -0.99
CA ARG A 62 8.97 -2.59 -2.05
C ARG A 62 9.83 -3.45 -2.97
N SER A 63 10.52 -4.46 -2.45
CA SER A 63 11.45 -5.30 -3.23
C SER A 63 10.86 -6.65 -3.64
N SER A 64 11.21 -7.14 -4.84
CA SER A 64 10.82 -8.47 -5.30
C SER A 64 11.31 -9.56 -4.34
N LYS A 65 12.51 -9.40 -3.79
CA LYS A 65 13.10 -10.31 -2.80
C LYS A 65 12.26 -10.42 -1.52
N ALA A 66 11.80 -9.30 -0.96
CA ALA A 66 10.95 -9.32 0.24
C ALA A 66 9.58 -9.97 -0.05
N MET A 67 9.01 -9.68 -1.23
CA MET A 67 7.74 -10.27 -1.67
C MET A 67 7.86 -11.79 -1.86
N ALA A 68 8.90 -12.25 -2.58
CA ALA A 68 9.17 -13.66 -2.81
C ALA A 68 9.36 -14.41 -1.49
N LYS A 69 10.20 -13.87 -0.59
CA LYS A 69 10.44 -14.44 0.73
C LYS A 69 9.15 -14.61 1.53
N ALA A 70 8.27 -13.61 1.54
CA ALA A 70 6.99 -13.68 2.26
C ALA A 70 6.05 -14.78 1.76
N VAL A 71 6.12 -15.11 0.46
CA VAL A 71 5.36 -16.21 -0.15
C VAL A 71 6.04 -17.56 0.11
N GLU A 72 7.35 -17.64 -0.08
CA GLU A 72 8.16 -18.85 0.15
C GLU A 72 8.08 -19.34 1.60
N GLU A 73 8.16 -18.42 2.56
CA GLU A 73 8.02 -18.72 4.00
C GLU A 73 6.56 -18.97 4.41
N ARG A 74 5.60 -18.89 3.47
CA ARG A 74 4.16 -19.04 3.67
C ARG A 74 3.55 -18.05 4.66
N SER A 75 4.27 -16.97 4.97
CA SER A 75 3.75 -15.86 5.79
C SER A 75 2.53 -15.21 5.13
N CYS A 76 2.44 -15.23 3.80
CA CYS A 76 1.22 -14.94 3.03
C CYS A 76 1.13 -15.82 1.77
N ASP A 77 -0.04 -15.85 1.14
CA ASP A 77 -0.25 -16.43 -0.19
C ASP A 77 -0.21 -15.36 -1.30
N ILE A 78 -0.55 -14.12 -0.97
CA ILE A 78 -0.66 -13.00 -1.90
C ILE A 78 -0.02 -11.76 -1.26
N VAL A 79 0.79 -11.05 -2.03
CA VAL A 79 1.33 -9.75 -1.64
C VAL A 79 0.53 -8.64 -2.32
N GLY A 80 0.00 -7.72 -1.54
CA GLY A 80 -0.67 -6.52 -2.04
C GLY A 80 0.27 -5.32 -2.16
N LEU A 81 0.16 -4.59 -3.27
CA LEU A 81 0.88 -3.34 -3.54
C LEU A 81 -0.13 -2.22 -3.80
N ALA A 82 0.14 -1.02 -3.27
CA ALA A 82 -0.72 0.15 -3.43
C ALA A 82 0.08 1.39 -3.82
N ARG A 83 0.64 2.12 -2.84
CA ARG A 83 1.35 3.39 -3.06
C ARG A 83 2.45 3.34 -4.13
N PRO A 84 3.33 2.32 -4.18
CA PRO A 84 4.33 2.22 -5.25
C PRO A 84 3.74 2.25 -6.67
N LEU A 85 2.57 1.64 -6.88
CA LEU A 85 1.92 1.56 -8.19
C LEU A 85 1.36 2.91 -8.67
N CYS A 86 1.23 3.91 -7.79
CA CYS A 86 0.76 5.24 -8.17
C CYS A 86 1.82 5.96 -9.03
N GLY A 87 3.09 5.93 -8.60
CA GLY A 87 4.21 6.51 -9.35
C GLY A 87 4.87 5.55 -10.35
N GLU A 88 4.67 4.25 -10.18
CA GLU A 88 5.30 3.20 -10.98
C GLU A 88 4.25 2.18 -11.48
N PRO A 89 3.40 2.55 -12.46
CA PRO A 89 2.29 1.70 -12.92
C PRO A 89 2.74 0.37 -13.54
N HIS A 90 3.99 0.29 -13.99
CA HIS A 90 4.60 -0.92 -14.55
C HIS A 90 5.47 -1.69 -13.54
N LEU A 91 5.49 -1.29 -12.27
CA LEU A 91 6.38 -1.88 -11.26
C LEU A 91 6.28 -3.41 -11.22
N CYS A 92 5.07 -3.99 -11.19
CA CYS A 92 4.92 -5.44 -11.15
C CYS A 92 5.59 -6.13 -12.34
N LYS A 93 5.45 -5.57 -13.54
CA LYS A 93 6.10 -6.09 -14.75
C LYS A 93 7.62 -5.97 -14.65
N ASP A 94 8.10 -4.81 -14.23
CA ASP A 94 9.52 -4.51 -14.13
C ASP A 94 10.23 -5.34 -13.04
N LEU A 95 9.53 -5.64 -11.92
CA LEU A 95 9.99 -6.57 -10.89
C LEU A 95 10.06 -8.02 -11.40
N LEU A 96 9.05 -8.47 -12.14
CA LEU A 96 8.99 -9.85 -12.65
C LEU A 96 9.96 -10.11 -13.82
N SER A 97 10.37 -9.05 -14.53
CA SER A 97 11.33 -9.14 -15.63
C SER A 97 12.75 -8.76 -15.23
N ASP A 98 13.04 -8.66 -13.92
CA ASP A 98 14.33 -8.24 -13.35
C ASP A 98 14.86 -6.89 -13.88
N LYS A 99 13.97 -6.05 -14.44
CA LYS A 99 14.33 -4.69 -14.89
C LYS A 99 14.52 -3.76 -13.69
N GLN A 100 13.91 -4.09 -12.57
CA GLN A 100 13.97 -3.35 -11.32
C GLN A 100 13.88 -4.33 -10.15
N GLU A 101 14.68 -4.13 -9.10
CA GLU A 101 14.68 -5.02 -7.93
C GLU A 101 13.70 -4.54 -6.83
N LYS A 102 13.43 -3.23 -6.78
CA LYS A 102 12.56 -2.61 -5.79
C LYS A 102 11.91 -1.33 -6.29
N ALA A 103 10.74 -0.96 -5.77
CA ALA A 103 10.12 0.34 -5.99
C ALA A 103 11.06 1.52 -5.65
N ARG A 104 10.93 2.64 -6.36
CA ARG A 104 11.68 3.88 -6.08
C ARG A 104 11.30 4.45 -4.72
N ASP A 105 12.30 4.87 -3.93
CA ASP A 105 12.04 5.49 -2.63
C ASP A 105 11.43 6.88 -2.83
N VAL A 106 10.60 7.30 -1.89
CA VAL A 106 10.03 8.65 -1.91
C VAL A 106 11.12 9.62 -1.43
N HIS A 107 11.27 10.75 -2.12
CA HIS A 107 12.23 11.78 -1.75
C HIS A 107 11.90 12.31 -0.33
N PRO A 108 12.90 12.57 0.53
CA PRO A 108 12.68 13.03 1.91
C PRO A 108 11.92 14.35 2.01
N ASP A 109 11.94 15.16 0.96
CA ASP A 109 11.23 16.45 0.91
C ASP A 109 9.72 16.30 0.70
N LEU A 110 9.21 15.11 0.33
CA LEU A 110 7.76 14.86 0.32
C LEU A 110 7.29 14.62 1.76
N PRO A 111 6.47 15.51 2.36
CA PRO A 111 5.99 15.31 3.71
C PRO A 111 5.15 14.04 3.79
N ARG A 112 5.37 13.21 4.81
CA ARG A 112 4.68 11.92 4.96
C ARG A 112 3.15 12.06 5.02
N GLN A 113 2.66 13.16 5.60
CA GLN A 113 1.23 13.48 5.67
C GLN A 113 0.62 13.74 4.28
N ILE A 114 1.45 14.14 3.31
CA ILE A 114 1.05 14.46 1.93
C ILE A 114 1.21 13.24 1.00
N GLU A 115 1.87 12.15 1.42
CA GLU A 115 2.12 10.97 0.58
C GLU A 115 0.84 10.40 -0.05
N ILE A 116 -0.28 10.38 0.68
CA ILE A 116 -1.59 9.96 0.14
C ILE A 116 -2.10 10.95 -0.91
N GLY A 117 -1.99 12.26 -0.64
CA GLY A 117 -2.34 13.31 -1.59
C GLY A 117 -1.49 13.24 -2.87
N ALA A 118 -0.20 12.95 -2.74
CA ALA A 118 0.70 12.72 -3.87
C ALA A 118 0.27 11.51 -4.71
N CYS A 119 -0.14 10.40 -4.08
CA CYS A 119 -0.70 9.25 -4.80
C CYS A 119 -1.96 9.64 -5.58
N VAL A 120 -2.83 10.48 -5.01
CA VAL A 120 -4.04 11.00 -5.65
C VAL A 120 -3.70 11.93 -6.83
N VAL A 121 -2.60 12.69 -6.76
CA VAL A 121 -2.03 13.44 -7.90
C VAL A 121 -1.58 12.50 -9.01
N GLN A 122 -0.76 11.50 -8.68
CA GLN A 122 -0.24 10.52 -9.64
C GLN A 122 -1.35 9.71 -10.33
N LEU A 123 -2.34 9.22 -9.57
CA LEU A 123 -3.49 8.50 -10.13
C LEU A 123 -4.34 9.37 -11.05
N ASN A 124 -4.49 10.65 -10.72
CA ASN A 124 -5.18 11.59 -11.61
C ASN A 124 -4.40 11.82 -12.92
N GLN A 125 -3.07 11.93 -12.86
CA GLN A 125 -2.24 12.00 -14.06
C GLN A 125 -2.42 10.76 -14.94
N LEU A 126 -2.36 9.56 -14.35
CA LEU A 126 -2.62 8.30 -15.05
C LEU A 126 -4.00 8.27 -15.69
N GLY A 127 -5.03 8.71 -14.96
CA GLY A 127 -6.40 8.77 -15.47
C GLY A 127 -6.58 9.68 -16.69
N HIS A 128 -5.67 10.64 -16.89
CA HIS A 128 -5.64 11.54 -18.06
C HIS A 128 -4.60 11.12 -19.12
N GLY A 129 -4.02 9.91 -18.99
CA GLY A 129 -2.99 9.42 -19.91
C GLY A 129 -1.63 10.10 -19.79
N ALA A 130 -1.41 10.89 -18.73
CA ALA A 130 -0.13 11.51 -18.45
C ALA A 130 0.79 10.59 -17.63
N THR A 131 2.10 10.78 -17.76
CA THR A 131 3.08 10.12 -16.90
C THR A 131 2.98 10.68 -15.47
N PRO A 132 2.92 9.83 -14.44
CA PRO A 132 2.96 10.26 -13.05
C PRO A 132 4.20 11.10 -12.75
N CYS A 133 4.07 12.10 -11.88
CA CYS A 133 5.23 12.79 -11.32
C CYS A 133 6.11 11.81 -10.53
N ASP A 134 7.43 11.94 -10.71
CA ASP A 134 8.41 11.11 -10.01
C ASP A 134 8.71 11.65 -8.61
N THR A 135 7.99 11.14 -7.61
CA THR A 135 8.17 11.55 -6.21
C THR A 135 9.49 11.09 -5.60
N SER A 136 10.35 10.39 -6.35
CA SER A 136 11.72 10.07 -5.92
C SER A 136 12.73 11.20 -6.20
N THR A 137 12.36 12.19 -7.03
CA THR A 137 13.18 13.38 -7.26
C THR A 137 12.69 14.57 -6.43
N ALA A 138 13.58 15.54 -6.18
CA ALA A 138 13.23 16.77 -5.47
C ALA A 138 12.16 17.56 -6.24
N GLU A 139 12.26 17.66 -7.57
CA GLU A 139 11.28 18.37 -8.39
C GLU A 139 9.91 17.70 -8.34
N GLY A 140 9.86 16.37 -8.47
CA GLY A 140 8.60 15.64 -8.45
C GLY A 140 7.95 15.61 -7.07
N ALA A 141 8.74 15.53 -5.99
CA ALA A 141 8.25 15.67 -4.63
C ALA A 141 7.67 17.06 -4.35
N LYS A 142 8.36 18.12 -4.79
CA LYS A 142 7.85 19.49 -4.69
C LYS A 142 6.55 19.66 -5.48
N PHE A 143 6.53 19.21 -6.75
CA PHE A 143 5.34 19.27 -7.59
C PHE A 143 4.15 18.55 -6.95
N ALA A 144 4.35 17.33 -6.47
CA ALA A 144 3.30 16.54 -5.84
C ALA A 144 2.77 17.21 -4.56
N THR A 145 3.66 17.84 -3.78
CA THR A 145 3.28 18.61 -2.58
C THR A 145 2.40 19.79 -2.93
N ASP A 146 2.87 20.63 -3.86
CA ASP A 146 2.15 21.83 -4.31
C ASP A 146 0.78 21.44 -4.89
N ALA A 147 0.74 20.41 -5.75
CA ALA A 147 -0.48 19.93 -6.39
C ALA A 147 -1.47 19.31 -5.38
N ALA A 148 -0.99 18.55 -4.39
CA ALA A 148 -1.84 17.95 -3.38
C ALA A 148 -2.48 19.00 -2.45
N MET A 149 -1.73 20.05 -2.08
CA MET A 149 -2.23 21.14 -1.24
C MET A 149 -3.24 22.05 -1.96
N GLN A 150 -3.19 22.13 -3.29
CA GLN A 150 -4.12 22.93 -4.09
C GLN A 150 -5.45 22.24 -4.35
N ARG A 151 -5.59 20.94 -4.05
CA ARG A 151 -6.86 20.24 -4.20
C ARG A 151 -7.83 20.69 -3.12
N LYS A 152 -8.95 21.29 -3.53
CA LYS A 152 -10.13 21.42 -2.68
C LYS A 152 -10.72 20.02 -2.47
N GLU A 153 -11.12 19.71 -1.24
CA GLU A 153 -11.95 18.53 -1.00
C GLU A 153 -13.18 18.60 -1.91
N PRO A 154 -13.60 17.47 -2.51
CA PRO A 154 -14.87 17.45 -3.22
C PRO A 154 -15.99 17.81 -2.22
N GLU A 155 -16.77 18.85 -2.54
CA GLU A 155 -18.04 19.10 -1.86
C GLU A 155 -18.88 17.82 -2.02
N HIS A 156 -19.16 17.15 -0.91
CA HIS A 156 -19.67 15.78 -0.90
C HIS A 156 -20.96 15.65 -1.72
N GLY A 157 -20.96 14.70 -2.68
CA GLY A 157 -22.17 14.14 -3.27
C GLY A 157 -22.70 12.99 -2.40
N GLY A 158 -23.28 13.34 -1.25
CA GLY A 158 -24.00 12.43 -0.36
C GLY A 158 -25.13 13.20 0.30
N GLU A 159 -26.37 12.84 -0.05
CA GLU A 159 -27.61 13.52 0.29
C GLU A 159 -27.68 14.02 1.74
N LYS A 160 -27.84 15.33 1.91
CA LYS A 160 -28.46 15.89 3.11
C LYS A 160 -29.96 15.96 2.88
N ASP A 161 -30.64 14.83 2.95
CA ASP A 161 -32.08 14.81 3.20
C ASP A 161 -32.39 13.80 4.31
N GLN A 162 -32.21 14.26 5.55
CA GLN A 162 -33.01 13.81 6.67
C GLN A 162 -33.90 14.96 7.12
N LYS A 163 -35.01 15.13 6.41
CA LYS A 163 -36.26 15.59 6.97
C LYS A 163 -37.39 14.80 6.34
N LEU A 164 -37.87 13.80 7.08
CA LEU A 164 -39.28 13.51 7.39
C LEU A 164 -39.34 12.37 8.40
#